data_AF-A0A3P8G2F9-F1
#
_entry.id   AF-A0A3P8G2F9-F1
#
_cell.length_a   1.000
_cell.length_b   1.000
_cell.length_c   1.000
_cell.angle_alpha   90.00
_cell.angle_beta   90.00
_cell.angle_gamma   90.00
#
_symmetry.space_group_name_H-M   'P 1'
#
loop_
_entity.id
_entity.type
_entity.pdbx_description
1 polymer ?
#
loop_
_entity_poly.entity_id
_entity_poly.type
_entity_poly.pdbx_seq_one_letter_code
_entity_poly.pdbx_strand_id
1 'polypeptide(L)'
;MERYHSPPTVNGEKFMDYENFRKASKEASPKAKQYFTAATFVKLLREDEVLSRINILTFFNYVMKKVWLQQTHVGISLYDVCGEGYLRETDLENYMLELIPTLCQLSELEPTFQTFYVCTAVRKFFFFLDPLRSGRVRITDILASGFLDSMLELREVSTSEAQLAANWFSHQSAVRVYGSYLLLDEDRNGLLTRSELSR
;
A
#
# COMPACT_ATOMS: atom_id res chain seq x y z
N MET A 1 1.54 17.15 20.65
CA MET A 1 2.56 16.17 21.08
C MET A 1 3.92 16.82 21.35
N GLU A 2 4.41 17.73 20.50
CA GLU A 2 5.77 18.30 20.67
C GLU A 2 6.04 19.02 22.01
N ARG A 3 5.01 19.58 22.65
CA ARG A 3 5.11 20.18 23.99
C ARG A 3 5.50 19.19 25.11
N TYR A 4 5.38 17.89 24.83
CA TYR A 4 5.69 16.79 25.75
C TYR A 4 7.04 16.13 25.43
N HIS A 5 7.94 16.81 24.73
CA HIS A 5 9.26 16.24 24.47
C HIS A 5 10.11 16.22 25.75
N SER A 6 10.93 15.18 25.89
CA SER A 6 11.89 15.00 26.97
C SER A 6 13.30 15.30 26.42
N PRO A 7 14.06 16.25 27.00
CA PRO A 7 15.43 16.55 26.56
C PRO A 7 16.39 15.37 26.79
N PRO A 8 17.56 15.34 26.10
CA PRO A 8 17.97 16.27 25.05
C PRO A 8 17.32 15.95 23.70
N THR A 9 17.16 16.99 22.88
CA THR A 9 16.94 16.83 21.44
C THR A 9 18.22 16.28 20.82
N VAL A 10 18.13 15.26 19.97
CA VAL A 10 19.28 14.65 19.30
C VAL A 10 19.12 14.86 17.80
N ASN A 11 20.09 15.52 17.14
CA ASN A 11 20.05 15.80 15.70
C ASN A 11 18.76 16.50 15.22
N GLY A 12 18.17 17.37 16.06
CA GLY A 12 16.91 18.05 15.76
C GLY A 12 15.65 17.19 15.99
N GLU A 13 15.80 15.91 16.30
CA GLU A 13 14.70 15.01 16.63
C GLU A 13 14.24 15.15 18.08
N LYS A 14 12.92 15.17 18.27
CA LYS A 14 12.27 15.26 19.56
C LYS A 14 11.85 13.88 20.04
N PHE A 15 12.14 13.60 21.31
CA PHE A 15 11.84 12.33 21.97
C PHE A 15 10.87 12.53 23.12
N MET A 16 10.20 11.47 23.55
CA MET A 16 9.24 11.50 24.65
C MET A 16 9.42 10.26 25.54
N ASP A 17 9.67 10.47 26.83
CA ASP A 17 9.65 9.39 27.82
C ASP A 17 8.22 8.90 28.10
N TYR A 18 8.11 7.81 28.87
CA TYR A 18 6.81 7.21 29.16
C TYR A 18 5.89 8.10 30.00
N GLU A 19 6.45 8.95 30.88
CA GLU A 19 5.64 9.84 31.72
C GLU A 19 4.97 10.92 30.85
N ASN A 20 5.75 11.54 29.98
CA ASN A 20 5.29 12.52 29.02
C ASN A 20 4.36 11.90 27.97
N PHE A 21 4.57 10.64 27.60
CA PHE A 21 3.65 9.87 26.76
C PHE A 21 2.26 9.73 27.40
N ARG A 22 2.22 9.46 28.71
CA ARG A 22 0.94 9.42 29.47
C ARG A 22 0.30 10.80 29.59
N LYS A 23 1.08 11.88 29.77
CA LYS A 23 0.55 13.25 29.79
C LYS A 23 -0.06 13.63 28.44
N ALA A 24 0.66 13.34 27.35
CA ALA A 24 0.19 13.57 25.98
C ALA A 24 -1.11 12.79 25.68
N SER A 25 -1.24 11.55 26.17
CA SER A 25 -2.46 10.74 26.04
C SER A 25 -3.70 11.41 26.65
N LYS A 26 -3.58 12.08 27.81
CA LYS A 26 -4.72 12.72 28.49
C LYS A 26 -5.38 13.80 27.63
N GLU A 27 -4.58 14.52 26.85
CA GLU A 27 -5.02 15.61 25.98
C GLU A 27 -5.27 15.18 24.53
N ALA A 28 -4.95 13.93 24.19
CA ALA A 28 -5.23 13.40 22.87
C ALA A 28 -6.75 13.31 22.62
N SER A 29 -7.15 13.40 21.35
CA SER A 29 -8.54 13.17 20.98
C SER A 29 -8.95 11.72 21.31
N PRO A 30 -10.24 11.42 21.50
CA PRO A 30 -10.70 10.05 21.77
C PRO A 30 -10.21 9.03 20.73
N LYS A 31 -10.18 9.41 19.45
CA LYS A 31 -9.66 8.57 18.35
C LYS A 31 -8.16 8.30 18.46
N ALA A 32 -7.38 9.25 18.97
CA ALA A 32 -5.93 9.09 19.11
C ALA A 32 -5.53 8.36 20.41
N LYS A 33 -6.33 8.50 21.48
CA LYS A 33 -6.07 7.89 22.79
C LYS A 33 -5.81 6.39 22.75
N GLN A 34 -6.52 5.65 21.87
CA GLN A 34 -6.34 4.20 21.72
C GLN A 34 -4.93 3.76 21.34
N TYR A 35 -4.12 4.67 20.75
CA TYR A 35 -2.75 4.37 20.35
C TYR A 35 -1.73 4.61 21.47
N PHE A 36 -2.10 5.35 22.52
CA PHE A 36 -1.25 5.65 23.66
C PHE A 36 -1.27 4.51 24.70
N THR A 37 -0.78 3.34 24.32
CA THR A 37 -0.67 2.16 25.21
C THR A 37 0.78 1.90 25.60
N ALA A 38 0.98 1.20 26.73
CA ALA A 38 2.30 0.73 27.13
C ALA A 38 2.94 -0.17 26.07
N ALA A 39 2.14 -1.04 25.44
CA ALA A 39 2.60 -1.92 24.37
C ALA A 39 3.08 -1.14 23.13
N THR A 40 2.37 -0.08 22.72
CA THR A 40 2.82 0.80 21.63
C THR A 40 4.13 1.50 22.00
N PHE A 41 4.25 2.01 23.22
CA PHE A 41 5.47 2.69 23.68
C PHE A 41 6.68 1.75 23.61
N VAL A 42 6.57 0.56 24.21
CA VAL A 42 7.66 -0.44 24.20
C VAL A 42 8.00 -0.89 22.78
N LYS A 43 6.99 -1.08 21.92
CA LYS A 43 7.20 -1.46 20.51
C LYS A 43 8.01 -0.41 19.72
N LEU A 44 7.89 0.86 20.08
CA LEU A 44 8.58 1.97 19.40
C LEU A 44 9.87 2.38 20.09
N LEU A 45 10.21 1.73 21.22
CA LEU A 45 11.47 1.94 21.90
C LEU A 45 12.57 1.27 21.08
N ARG A 46 13.65 2.00 20.82
CA ARG A 46 14.84 1.42 20.19
C ARG A 46 15.66 0.67 21.25
N GLU A 47 16.27 -0.44 20.86
CA GLU A 47 17.09 -1.26 21.76
C GLU A 47 18.30 -0.49 22.32
N ASP A 48 18.80 0.50 21.58
CA ASP A 48 19.95 1.33 21.95
C ASP A 48 19.59 2.61 22.74
N GLU A 49 18.31 2.87 22.99
CA GLU A 49 17.89 4.10 23.69
C GLU A 49 18.01 3.95 25.21
N VAL A 50 19.13 4.45 25.75
CA VAL A 50 19.46 4.41 27.19
C VAL A 50 18.45 5.20 28.04
N LEU A 51 17.87 6.28 27.50
CA LEU A 51 16.94 7.15 28.25
C LEU A 51 15.48 6.64 28.25
N SER A 52 15.20 5.49 27.65
CA SER A 52 13.85 4.90 27.58
C SER A 52 12.81 5.87 26.97
N ARG A 53 13.15 6.48 25.83
CA ARG A 53 12.29 7.45 25.12
C ARG A 53 11.95 6.97 23.72
N ILE A 54 10.81 7.41 23.18
CA ILE A 54 10.43 7.18 21.79
C ILE A 54 10.55 8.45 20.98
N ASN A 55 10.94 8.34 19.70
CA ASN A 55 10.92 9.47 18.77
C ASN A 55 9.44 9.85 18.49
N ILE A 56 9.12 11.14 18.65
CA ILE A 56 7.75 11.64 18.52
C ILE A 56 7.23 11.49 17.08
N LEU A 57 8.07 11.74 16.08
CA LEU A 57 7.72 11.58 14.67
C LEU A 57 7.49 10.11 14.33
N THR A 58 8.30 9.20 14.88
CA THR A 58 8.08 7.74 14.71
C THR A 58 6.73 7.31 15.28
N PHE A 59 6.35 7.79 16.48
CA PHE A 59 5.02 7.51 17.03
C PHE A 59 3.89 8.11 16.19
N PHE A 60 4.05 9.34 15.72
CA PHE A 60 3.07 9.98 14.83
C PHE A 60 2.88 9.15 13.54
N ASN A 61 3.97 8.77 12.88
CA ASN A 61 3.95 7.94 11.68
C ASN A 61 3.33 6.56 11.93
N TYR A 62 3.60 5.95 13.10
CA TYR A 62 2.95 4.71 13.52
C TYR A 62 1.43 4.86 13.60
N VAL A 63 0.94 5.92 14.24
CA VAL A 63 -0.50 6.20 14.36
C VAL A 63 -1.11 6.43 12.96
N MET A 64 -0.46 7.24 12.13
CA MET A 64 -0.91 7.51 10.77
C MET A 64 -1.00 6.22 9.94
N LYS A 65 0.03 5.36 9.98
CA LYS A 65 0.02 4.07 9.28
C LYS A 65 -1.09 3.15 9.77
N LYS A 66 -1.37 3.13 11.09
CA LYS A 66 -2.48 2.33 11.65
C LYS A 66 -3.85 2.83 11.19
N VAL A 67 -4.07 4.13 11.22
CA VAL A 67 -5.33 4.74 10.74
C VAL A 67 -5.50 4.48 9.26
N TRP A 68 -4.45 4.67 8.47
CA TRP A 68 -4.47 4.40 7.03
C TRP A 68 -4.80 2.93 6.75
N LEU A 69 -4.15 1.97 7.43
CA LEU A 69 -4.44 0.54 7.26
C LEU A 69 -5.91 0.22 7.56
N GLN A 70 -6.48 0.82 8.61
CA GLN A 70 -7.90 0.63 8.94
C GLN A 70 -8.81 1.22 7.87
N GLN A 71 -8.52 2.43 7.38
CA GLN A 71 -9.31 3.06 6.32
C GLN A 71 -9.24 2.27 5.02
N THR A 72 -8.04 1.83 4.61
CA THR A 72 -7.84 1.01 3.42
C THR A 72 -8.53 -0.35 3.57
N HIS A 73 -8.45 -0.98 4.74
CA HIS A 73 -9.18 -2.22 5.03
C HIS A 73 -10.69 -2.03 4.88
N VAL A 74 -11.27 -0.99 5.48
CA VAL A 74 -12.70 -0.70 5.34
C VAL A 74 -13.07 -0.43 3.89
N GLY A 75 -12.28 0.39 3.19
CA GLY A 75 -12.53 0.77 1.80
C GLY A 75 -12.53 -0.44 0.86
N ILE A 76 -11.50 -1.29 0.96
CA ILE A 76 -11.40 -2.46 0.09
C ILE A 76 -12.42 -3.55 0.46
N SER A 77 -12.84 -3.64 1.73
CA SER A 77 -13.92 -4.55 2.16
C SER A 77 -15.28 -4.22 1.54
N LEU A 78 -15.50 -3.01 1.00
CA LEU A 78 -16.72 -2.69 0.26
C LEU A 78 -16.90 -3.54 -1.01
N TYR A 79 -15.82 -4.12 -1.53
CA TYR A 79 -15.81 -4.96 -2.73
C TYR A 79 -15.86 -6.46 -2.39
N ASP A 80 -15.85 -6.83 -1.12
CA ASP A 80 -16.05 -8.22 -0.68
C ASP A 80 -17.53 -8.59 -0.78
N VAL A 81 -17.96 -8.94 -1.99
CA VAL A 81 -19.36 -9.28 -2.30
C VAL A 81 -19.85 -10.49 -1.48
N CYS A 82 -18.96 -11.43 -1.17
CA CYS A 82 -19.31 -12.64 -0.41
C CYS A 82 -19.28 -12.43 1.11
N GLY A 83 -18.59 -11.38 1.59
CA GLY A 83 -18.44 -11.07 3.01
C GLY A 83 -17.56 -12.07 3.77
N GLU A 84 -16.69 -12.81 3.08
CA GLU A 84 -15.86 -13.87 3.67
C GLU A 84 -14.44 -13.39 4.04
N GLY A 85 -14.09 -12.13 3.75
CA GLY A 85 -12.76 -11.54 3.92
C GLY A 85 -11.81 -11.78 2.74
N TYR A 86 -12.35 -12.13 1.57
CA TYR A 86 -11.59 -12.42 0.36
C TYR A 86 -12.12 -11.63 -0.83
N LEU A 87 -11.26 -11.36 -1.81
CA LEU A 87 -11.66 -10.79 -3.10
C LEU A 87 -11.38 -11.79 -4.21
N ARG A 88 -12.36 -11.97 -5.10
CA ARG A 88 -12.16 -12.66 -6.39
C ARG A 88 -11.56 -11.69 -7.40
N GLU A 89 -11.14 -12.20 -8.56
CA GLU A 89 -10.57 -11.37 -9.63
C GLU A 89 -11.50 -10.19 -9.96
N THR A 90 -12.79 -10.45 -10.20
CA THR A 90 -13.80 -9.42 -10.52
C THR A 90 -13.98 -8.38 -9.41
N ASP A 91 -13.88 -8.81 -8.15
CA ASP A 91 -14.05 -7.91 -7.00
C ASP A 91 -12.88 -6.93 -6.93
N LEU A 92 -11.65 -7.44 -7.15
CA LEU A 92 -10.45 -6.63 -7.19
C LEU A 92 -10.39 -5.75 -8.45
N GLU A 93 -10.88 -6.22 -9.61
CA GLU A 93 -11.01 -5.41 -10.83
C GLU A 93 -11.90 -4.19 -10.60
N ASN A 94 -13.06 -4.37 -9.95
CA ASN A 94 -13.96 -3.27 -9.62
C ASN A 94 -13.29 -2.25 -8.69
N TYR A 95 -12.56 -2.72 -7.67
CA TYR A 95 -11.76 -1.85 -6.82
C TYR A 95 -10.71 -1.06 -7.60
N MET A 96 -9.98 -1.72 -8.51
CA MET A 96 -8.95 -1.07 -9.33
C MET A 96 -9.53 -0.01 -10.26
N LEU A 97 -10.69 -0.27 -10.87
CA LEU A 97 -11.38 0.69 -11.75
C LEU A 97 -11.75 1.98 -11.02
N GLU A 98 -12.13 1.90 -9.75
CA GLU A 98 -12.42 3.08 -8.92
C GLU A 98 -11.16 3.73 -8.35
N LEU A 99 -10.10 2.95 -8.08
CA LEU A 99 -8.85 3.46 -7.55
C LEU A 99 -8.05 4.26 -8.60
N ILE A 100 -7.93 3.75 -9.82
CA ILE A 100 -7.06 4.30 -10.89
C ILE A 100 -7.29 5.80 -11.15
N PRO A 101 -8.54 6.32 -11.26
CA PRO A 101 -8.78 7.75 -11.44
C PRO A 101 -8.20 8.64 -10.32
N THR A 102 -7.95 8.07 -9.14
CA THR A 102 -7.34 8.79 -7.99
C THR A 102 -5.81 8.76 -7.99
N LEU A 103 -5.19 8.07 -8.95
CA LEU A 103 -3.74 7.92 -9.06
C LEU A 103 -3.26 8.83 -10.20
N CYS A 104 -2.65 9.97 -9.86
CA CYS A 104 -2.24 10.98 -10.83
C CYS A 104 -1.36 10.44 -11.97
N GLN A 105 -0.52 9.44 -11.70
CA GLN A 105 0.34 8.83 -12.73
C GLN A 105 -0.42 7.88 -13.68
N LEU A 106 -1.69 7.61 -13.42
CA LEU A 106 -2.54 6.66 -14.16
C LEU A 106 -3.94 7.21 -14.50
N SER A 107 -4.26 8.45 -14.12
CA SER A 107 -5.60 9.02 -14.34
C SER A 107 -5.90 9.28 -15.82
N GLU A 108 -4.87 9.37 -16.66
CA GLU A 108 -4.96 9.68 -18.09
C GLU A 108 -4.69 8.46 -18.99
N LEU A 109 -4.87 7.24 -18.47
CA LEU A 109 -4.76 6.04 -19.29
C LEU A 109 -5.81 6.06 -20.42
N GLU A 110 -5.39 5.69 -21.63
CA GLU A 110 -6.32 5.48 -22.74
C GLU A 110 -7.34 4.38 -22.37
N PRO A 111 -8.66 4.53 -22.66
CA PRO A 111 -9.67 3.55 -22.28
C PRO A 111 -9.41 2.12 -22.75
N THR A 112 -8.86 1.96 -23.96
CA THR A 112 -8.48 0.66 -24.53
C THR A 112 -7.37 0.01 -23.70
N PHE A 113 -6.36 0.79 -23.30
CA PHE A 113 -5.25 0.34 -22.48
C PHE A 113 -5.64 0.16 -21.01
N GLN A 114 -6.61 0.92 -20.49
CA GLN A 114 -7.07 0.81 -19.11
C GLN A 114 -7.56 -0.61 -18.78
N THR A 115 -8.29 -1.24 -19.70
CA THR A 115 -8.75 -2.63 -19.53
C THR A 115 -7.56 -3.59 -19.37
N PHE A 116 -6.54 -3.44 -20.23
CA PHE A 116 -5.31 -4.23 -20.14
C PHE A 116 -4.54 -3.96 -18.84
N TYR A 117 -4.44 -2.69 -18.44
CA TYR A 117 -3.76 -2.27 -17.23
C TYR A 117 -4.42 -2.90 -15.99
N VAL A 118 -5.75 -2.80 -15.88
CA VAL A 118 -6.51 -3.37 -14.76
C VAL A 118 -6.29 -4.88 -14.68
N CYS A 119 -6.45 -5.60 -15.79
CA CYS A 119 -6.19 -7.04 -15.86
C CYS A 119 -4.75 -7.37 -15.41
N THR A 120 -3.76 -6.64 -15.93
CA THR A 120 -2.34 -6.81 -15.58
C THR A 120 -2.09 -6.56 -14.09
N ALA A 121 -2.69 -5.52 -13.52
CA ALA A 121 -2.58 -5.19 -12.11
C ALA A 121 -3.18 -6.30 -11.23
N VAL A 122 -4.42 -6.72 -11.49
CA VAL A 122 -5.11 -7.78 -10.74
C VAL A 122 -4.33 -9.10 -10.84
N ARG A 123 -3.84 -9.46 -12.03
CA ARG A 123 -3.02 -10.67 -12.22
C ARG A 123 -1.77 -10.68 -11.34
N LYS A 124 -1.15 -9.53 -11.06
CA LYS A 124 0.00 -9.46 -10.13
C LYS A 124 -0.41 -9.83 -8.70
N PHE A 125 -1.56 -9.35 -8.22
CA PHE A 125 -2.05 -9.75 -6.89
C PHE A 125 -2.27 -11.26 -6.83
N PHE A 126 -2.99 -11.83 -7.80
CA PHE A 126 -3.29 -13.26 -7.80
C PHE A 126 -2.06 -14.14 -7.98
N PHE A 127 -1.10 -13.71 -8.80
CA PHE A 127 0.14 -14.47 -9.01
C PHE A 127 0.92 -14.68 -7.70
N PHE A 128 0.99 -13.66 -6.84
CA PHE A 128 1.75 -13.75 -5.58
C PHE A 128 0.91 -14.15 -4.37
N LEU A 129 -0.39 -13.82 -4.34
CA LEU A 129 -1.25 -13.97 -3.16
C LEU A 129 -2.23 -15.14 -3.27
N ASP A 130 -2.37 -15.78 -4.43
CA ASP A 130 -3.16 -17.00 -4.62
C ASP A 130 -2.30 -18.17 -5.18
N PRO A 131 -1.29 -18.63 -4.43
CA PRO A 131 -0.38 -19.69 -4.90
C PRO A 131 -1.10 -21.02 -5.15
N LEU A 132 -2.24 -21.25 -4.50
CA LEU A 132 -3.05 -22.46 -4.66
C LEU A 132 -4.08 -22.35 -5.80
N ARG A 133 -4.15 -21.22 -6.50
CA ARG A 133 -5.10 -20.96 -7.60
C ARG A 133 -6.55 -21.20 -7.19
N SER A 134 -6.90 -20.77 -5.98
CA SER A 134 -8.24 -20.86 -5.42
C SER A 134 -9.22 -19.86 -6.03
N GLY A 135 -8.74 -18.88 -6.81
CA GLY A 135 -9.55 -17.84 -7.43
C GLY A 135 -9.97 -16.75 -6.44
N ARG A 136 -9.32 -16.68 -5.27
CA ARG A 136 -9.58 -15.66 -4.26
C ARG A 136 -8.32 -15.29 -3.46
N VAL A 137 -8.22 -14.04 -3.05
CA VAL A 137 -7.11 -13.51 -2.24
C VAL A 137 -7.64 -12.89 -0.94
N ARG A 138 -6.98 -13.12 0.19
CA ARG A 138 -7.39 -12.53 1.47
C ARG A 138 -7.11 -11.04 1.47
N ILE A 139 -8.07 -10.25 1.95
CA ILE A 139 -7.88 -8.80 2.09
C ILE A 139 -6.67 -8.49 3.00
N THR A 140 -6.48 -9.26 4.07
CA THR A 140 -5.34 -9.08 4.97
C THR A 140 -4.00 -9.32 4.29
N ASP A 141 -3.94 -10.26 3.33
CA ASP A 141 -2.72 -10.53 2.57
C ASP A 141 -2.45 -9.42 1.56
N ILE A 142 -3.49 -8.86 0.93
CA ILE A 142 -3.38 -7.67 0.07
C ILE A 142 -2.76 -6.52 0.87
N LEU A 143 -3.28 -6.22 2.06
CA LEU A 143 -2.77 -5.13 2.91
C LEU A 143 -1.35 -5.38 3.42
N ALA A 144 -0.97 -6.64 3.66
CA ALA A 144 0.35 -7.00 4.16
C ALA A 144 1.42 -7.08 3.06
N SER A 145 1.02 -7.28 1.80
CA SER A 145 1.92 -7.47 0.66
C SER A 145 2.76 -6.25 0.28
N GLY A 146 2.32 -5.05 0.66
CA GLY A 146 2.89 -3.78 0.20
C GLY A 146 2.48 -3.38 -1.22
N PHE A 147 1.69 -4.20 -1.94
CA PHE A 147 1.30 -3.90 -3.32
C PHE A 147 0.37 -2.68 -3.41
N LEU A 148 -0.55 -2.51 -2.45
CA LEU A 148 -1.37 -1.32 -2.37
C LEU A 148 -0.55 -0.07 -2.04
N ASP A 149 0.49 -0.19 -1.22
CA ASP A 149 1.41 0.92 -0.95
C ASP A 149 2.07 1.37 -2.26
N SER A 150 2.63 0.43 -3.03
CA SER A 150 3.21 0.72 -4.35
C SER A 150 2.20 1.32 -5.33
N MET A 151 0.94 0.88 -5.33
CA MET A 151 -0.08 1.55 -6.16
C MET A 151 -0.36 2.97 -5.69
N LEU A 152 -0.47 3.20 -4.39
CA LEU A 152 -0.85 4.49 -3.84
C LEU A 152 0.27 5.54 -3.93
N GLU A 153 1.53 5.12 -4.04
CA GLU A 153 2.65 5.99 -4.43
C GLU A 153 2.40 6.70 -5.78
N LEU A 154 1.64 6.07 -6.69
CA LEU A 154 1.31 6.65 -8.00
C LEU A 154 0.30 7.81 -7.93
N ARG A 155 -0.19 8.14 -6.73
CA ARG A 155 -0.94 9.37 -6.49
C ARG A 155 -0.03 10.61 -6.47
N GLU A 156 1.26 10.44 -6.18
CA GLU A 156 2.19 11.57 -6.11
C GLU A 156 2.51 12.10 -7.51
N VAL A 157 2.23 13.39 -7.74
CA VAL A 157 2.47 14.07 -9.02
C VAL A 157 3.97 14.16 -9.33
N SER A 158 4.79 14.43 -8.31
CA SER A 158 6.23 14.65 -8.45
C SER A 158 7.05 13.37 -8.28
N THR A 159 6.59 12.26 -8.85
CA THR A 159 7.33 10.99 -8.81
C THR A 159 8.42 11.01 -9.88
N SER A 160 9.67 10.73 -9.50
CA SER A 160 10.79 10.69 -10.45
C SER A 160 10.70 9.50 -11.41
N GLU A 161 11.30 9.61 -12.59
CA GLU A 161 11.34 8.51 -13.56
C GLU A 161 11.97 7.23 -13.00
N ALA A 162 13.03 7.36 -12.19
CA ALA A 162 13.66 6.21 -11.54
C ALA A 162 12.72 5.48 -10.58
N GLN A 163 11.89 6.22 -9.83
CA GLN A 163 10.88 5.65 -8.95
C GLN A 163 9.76 4.98 -9.76
N LEU A 164 9.28 5.60 -10.84
CA LEU A 164 8.28 4.99 -11.73
C LEU A 164 8.80 3.71 -12.39
N ALA A 165 10.08 3.69 -12.79
CA ALA A 165 10.70 2.53 -13.41
C ALA A 165 10.80 1.34 -12.43
N ALA A 166 11.06 1.63 -11.15
CA ALA A 166 11.13 0.66 -10.06
C ALA A 166 9.74 0.21 -9.56
N ASN A 167 8.73 1.06 -9.67
CA ASN A 167 7.37 0.76 -9.23
C ASN A 167 6.70 -0.23 -10.21
N TRP A 168 6.31 -1.40 -9.69
CA TRP A 168 5.73 -2.46 -10.50
C TRP A 168 4.33 -2.11 -11.05
N PHE A 169 3.62 -1.18 -10.43
CA PHE A 169 2.30 -0.76 -10.86
C PHE A 169 2.32 0.47 -11.76
N SER A 170 3.48 1.03 -12.08
CA SER A 170 3.56 2.19 -12.96
C SER A 170 3.04 1.89 -14.38
N HIS A 171 2.62 2.94 -15.08
CA HIS A 171 2.27 2.86 -16.50
C HIS A 171 3.40 2.23 -17.32
N GLN A 172 4.64 2.66 -17.08
CA GLN A 172 5.83 2.14 -17.76
C GLN A 172 5.98 0.63 -17.54
N SER A 173 5.75 0.14 -16.32
CA SER A 173 5.81 -1.31 -16.06
C SER A 173 4.71 -2.07 -16.79
N ALA A 174 3.51 -1.52 -16.89
CA ALA A 174 2.42 -2.16 -17.64
C ALA A 174 2.71 -2.18 -19.14
N VAL A 175 3.22 -1.09 -19.71
CA VAL A 175 3.62 -1.00 -21.12
C VAL A 175 4.74 -1.99 -21.45
N ARG A 176 5.71 -2.22 -20.56
CA ARG A 176 6.76 -3.24 -20.79
C ARG A 176 6.17 -4.65 -20.94
N VAL A 177 5.22 -5.01 -20.08
CA VAL A 177 4.52 -6.31 -20.15
C VAL A 177 3.67 -6.38 -21.42
N TYR A 178 2.91 -5.32 -21.70
CA TYR A 178 2.07 -5.24 -22.90
C TYR A 178 2.87 -5.33 -24.20
N GLY A 179 3.98 -4.59 -24.29
CA GLY A 179 4.86 -4.58 -25.46
C GLY A 179 5.50 -5.94 -25.68
N SER A 180 5.94 -6.61 -24.60
CA SER A 180 6.46 -7.98 -24.69
C SER A 180 5.40 -8.95 -25.20
N TYR A 181 4.16 -8.81 -24.72
CA TYR A 181 3.02 -9.60 -25.19
C TYR A 181 2.72 -9.35 -26.68
N LEU A 182 2.65 -8.09 -27.12
CA LEU A 182 2.37 -7.71 -28.52
C LEU A 182 3.45 -8.15 -29.51
N LEU A 183 4.70 -8.28 -29.05
CA LEU A 183 5.79 -8.81 -29.88
C LEU A 183 5.64 -10.31 -30.13
N LEU A 184 4.99 -11.03 -29.22
CA LEU A 184 4.78 -12.46 -29.32
C LEU A 184 3.46 -12.79 -30.05
N ASP A 185 2.43 -11.96 -29.91
CA ASP A 185 1.11 -12.13 -30.54
C ASP A 185 1.15 -11.71 -32.02
N GLU A 186 1.61 -12.62 -32.90
CA GLU A 186 1.86 -12.32 -34.32
C GLU A 186 0.57 -12.02 -35.08
N ASP A 187 -0.51 -12.75 -34.76
CA ASP A 187 -1.80 -12.63 -35.43
C ASP A 187 -2.74 -11.60 -34.75
N ARG A 188 -2.32 -11.04 -33.60
CA ARG A 188 -3.06 -10.04 -32.81
C ARG A 188 -4.44 -10.53 -32.40
N ASN A 189 -4.58 -11.82 -32.15
CA ASN A 189 -5.86 -12.42 -31.77
C ASN A 189 -6.14 -12.31 -30.26
N GLY A 190 -5.18 -11.84 -29.46
CA GLY A 190 -5.34 -11.72 -28.01
C GLY A 190 -4.95 -12.97 -27.22
N LEU A 191 -4.31 -13.96 -27.86
CA LEU A 191 -3.82 -15.21 -27.26
C LEU A 191 -2.40 -15.51 -27.75
N LEU A 192 -1.61 -16.20 -26.93
CA LEU A 192 -0.29 -16.69 -27.33
C LEU A 192 -0.29 -18.21 -27.47
N THR A 193 0.14 -18.69 -28.62
CA THR A 193 0.43 -20.10 -28.87
C THR A 193 1.74 -20.52 -28.19
N ARG A 194 1.96 -21.83 -28.02
CA ARG A 194 3.24 -22.36 -27.52
C ARG A 194 4.43 -21.97 -28.39
N SER A 195 4.23 -21.90 -29.70
CA SER A 195 5.26 -21.46 -30.66
C SER A 195 5.65 -20.01 -30.43
N GLU A 196 4.68 -19.13 -30.27
CA GLU A 196 4.91 -17.71 -29.99
C GLU A 196 5.63 -17.51 -28.66
N LEU A 197 5.21 -18.20 -27.59
CA LEU A 197 5.85 -18.15 -26.27
C LEU A 197 7.30 -18.69 -26.23
N SER A 198 7.71 -19.48 -27.22
CA SER A 198 9.04 -20.12 -27.24
C SER A 198 10.13 -19.28 -27.92
N ARG A 199 9.78 -18.10 -28.43
CA ARG A 199 10.73 -17.12 -29.00
C ARG A 199 11.31 -16.20 -27.94
#